data_AF-A0A7S3YR75-F1
#
_entry.id   AF-A0A7S3YR75-F1
#
_cell.length_a   1.000
_cell.length_b   1.000
_cell.length_c   1.000
_cell.angle_alpha   90.00
_cell.angle_beta   90.00
_cell.angle_gamma   90.00
#
_symmetry.space_group_name_H-M   'P 1'
#
loop_
_entity.id
_entity.type
_entity.pdbx_description
1 polymer ?
#
loop_
_entity_poly.entity_id
_entity_poly.type
_entity_poly.pdbx_seq_one_letter_code
_entity_poly.pdbx_strand_id
1 'polypeptide(L)'
;MRTIVDQSTFVRNSLSPMVHLQEINSSDLTQLIGGLSNVTMLMHLLTSYGNQAEKEVKTFTTNNVHRLRAIGNRSFGEVAQHFVRMMPKLDCEMLFPGDSGLECPVVNVYLSKYEAMLGMLEAQHVSPSLQCQVLQRLFRAFTTHVVNGLLDAHNKHLCDAIGGMDLQVVLSTIDGWCQEHAPKSAFFEKAKKELCPLKDISNILLRGRAIRAVPVLGLNYAQLERFANFYNNNVKPEDRIERDDLRQVRMNRKSTKMLRTGSQHISMKPDVEDEVDFEADLGKIALSSIPIPTRIKMIEGLRFLAREDPDHSKLIL
;
A
#
# COMPACT_ATOMS: atom_id res chain seq x y z
N MET A 1 -23.74 -4.12 -47.82
CA MET A 1 -22.83 -2.99 -47.56
C MET A 1 -22.41 -3.05 -46.11
N ARG A 2 -21.10 -3.10 -45.86
CA ARG A 2 -20.52 -3.04 -44.50
C ARG A 2 -20.40 -1.57 -44.13
N THR A 3 -21.08 -1.14 -43.07
CA THR A 3 -20.77 0.12 -42.41
C THR A 3 -19.48 -0.13 -41.63
N ILE A 4 -18.35 0.25 -42.22
CA ILE A 4 -17.12 0.46 -41.47
C ILE A 4 -17.49 1.55 -40.46
N VAL A 5 -17.54 1.22 -39.18
CA VAL A 5 -17.55 2.25 -38.15
C VAL A 5 -16.24 3.00 -38.36
N ASP A 6 -16.33 4.21 -38.90
CA ASP A 6 -15.18 5.07 -39.13
C ASP A 6 -14.39 5.14 -37.81
N GLN A 7 -13.08 4.89 -37.86
CA GLN A 7 -12.17 4.95 -36.73
C GLN A 7 -12.34 6.25 -35.93
N SER A 8 -12.70 7.35 -36.61
CA SER A 8 -13.00 8.63 -35.96
C SER A 8 -14.23 8.58 -35.05
N THR A 9 -15.24 7.79 -35.42
CA THR A 9 -16.50 7.58 -34.69
C THR A 9 -16.28 6.65 -33.50
N PHE A 10 -15.44 5.63 -33.66
CA PHE A 10 -15.05 4.74 -32.57
C PHE A 10 -14.29 5.48 -31.47
N VAL A 11 -13.26 6.26 -31.82
CA VAL A 11 -12.47 7.06 -30.88
C VAL A 11 -13.33 8.14 -30.20
N ARG A 12 -14.22 8.82 -30.94
CA ARG A 12 -15.13 9.81 -30.34
C ARG A 12 -16.13 9.20 -29.35
N ASN A 13 -16.67 8.02 -29.67
CA ASN A 13 -17.68 7.37 -28.80
C ASN A 13 -17.06 6.65 -27.60
N SER A 14 -15.80 6.19 -27.70
CA SER A 14 -15.03 5.62 -26.58
C SER A 14 -14.41 6.69 -25.66
N LEU A 15 -14.19 7.92 -26.15
CA LEU A 15 -13.79 9.07 -25.33
C LEU A 15 -14.92 9.65 -24.46
N SER A 16 -16.18 9.51 -24.88
CA SER A 16 -17.35 9.97 -24.10
C SER A 16 -17.39 9.43 -22.65
N PRO A 17 -17.18 8.12 -22.40
CA PRO A 17 -17.04 7.62 -21.03
C PRO A 17 -15.73 8.04 -20.33
N MET A 18 -14.66 8.40 -21.06
CA MET A 18 -13.44 8.96 -20.45
C MET A 18 -13.65 10.37 -19.89
N VAL A 19 -14.55 11.17 -20.48
CA VAL A 19 -14.93 12.49 -19.95
C VAL A 19 -15.71 12.35 -18.65
N HIS A 20 -16.58 11.34 -18.53
CA HIS A 20 -17.30 11.05 -17.28
C HIS A 20 -16.41 10.49 -16.15
N LEU A 21 -15.23 9.93 -16.47
CA LEU A 21 -14.24 9.53 -15.45
C LEU A 21 -13.51 10.72 -14.80
N GLN A 22 -13.56 11.92 -15.40
CA GLN A 22 -13.01 13.14 -14.78
C GLN A 22 -13.94 13.72 -13.69
N GLU A 23 -15.21 13.30 -13.67
CA GLU A 23 -16.23 13.74 -12.72
C GLU A 23 -16.50 12.69 -11.61
N ILE A 24 -15.50 11.87 -11.26
CA ILE A 24 -15.64 11.06 -10.04
C ILE A 24 -15.75 12.04 -8.87
N ASN A 25 -16.94 12.13 -8.30
CA ASN A 25 -17.25 13.04 -7.22
C ASN A 25 -16.46 12.59 -5.98
N SER A 26 -15.44 13.35 -5.60
CA SER A 26 -14.41 12.93 -4.63
C SER A 26 -14.88 12.75 -3.18
N SER A 27 -16.17 12.95 -2.91
CA SER A 27 -16.77 12.86 -1.58
C SER A 27 -17.33 11.47 -1.24
N ASP A 28 -17.71 10.65 -2.23
CA ASP A 28 -18.25 9.31 -1.99
C ASP A 28 -17.18 8.23 -2.19
N LEU A 29 -16.73 7.66 -1.07
CA LEU A 29 -15.71 6.61 -1.02
C LEU A 29 -16.11 5.37 -1.84
N THR A 30 -17.40 5.02 -1.88
CA THR A 30 -17.86 3.86 -2.65
C THR A 30 -17.72 4.12 -4.15
N GLN A 31 -18.03 5.33 -4.59
CA GLN A 31 -17.85 5.74 -5.98
C GLN A 31 -16.37 5.82 -6.37
N LEU A 32 -15.50 6.30 -5.47
CA LEU A 32 -14.05 6.32 -5.68
C LEU A 32 -13.48 4.90 -5.86
N ILE A 33 -13.86 3.96 -4.99
CA ILE A 33 -13.42 2.56 -5.08
C ILE A 33 -13.98 1.91 -6.37
N GLY A 34 -15.24 2.13 -6.69
CA GLY A 34 -15.85 1.64 -7.93
C GLY A 34 -15.17 2.22 -9.18
N GLY A 35 -14.83 3.51 -9.16
CA GLY A 35 -14.07 4.19 -10.20
C GLY A 35 -12.68 3.59 -10.39
N LEU A 36 -11.94 3.37 -9.30
CA LEU A 36 -10.63 2.71 -9.32
C LEU A 36 -10.72 1.31 -9.91
N SER A 37 -11.70 0.51 -9.50
CA SER A 37 -11.95 -0.83 -10.03
C SER A 37 -12.19 -0.80 -11.55
N ASN A 38 -13.07 0.10 -12.02
CA ASN A 38 -13.40 0.27 -13.43
C ASN A 38 -12.21 0.75 -14.27
N VAL A 39 -11.41 1.70 -13.77
CA VAL A 39 -10.20 2.18 -14.47
C VAL A 39 -9.19 1.05 -14.63
N THR A 40 -8.97 0.28 -13.57
CA THR A 40 -8.05 -0.87 -13.59
C THR A 40 -8.54 -1.93 -14.58
N MET A 41 -9.84 -2.21 -14.60
CA MET A 41 -10.47 -3.12 -15.55
C MET A 41 -10.26 -2.68 -17.00
N LEU A 42 -10.49 -1.39 -17.28
CA LEU A 42 -10.32 -0.84 -18.61
C LEU A 42 -8.86 -0.89 -19.07
N MET A 43 -7.91 -0.61 -18.17
CA MET A 43 -6.48 -0.77 -18.45
C MET A 43 -6.14 -2.22 -18.81
N HIS A 44 -6.71 -3.20 -18.10
CA HIS A 44 -6.48 -4.62 -18.37
C HIS A 44 -7.05 -5.06 -19.71
N LEU A 45 -8.27 -4.62 -20.05
CA LEU A 45 -8.89 -4.88 -21.34
C LEU A 45 -8.06 -4.28 -22.47
N LEU A 46 -7.71 -3.00 -22.38
CA LEU A 46 -6.91 -2.31 -23.40
C LEU A 46 -5.53 -2.97 -23.57
N THR A 47 -4.87 -3.36 -22.48
CA THR A 47 -3.56 -4.02 -22.58
C THR A 47 -3.67 -5.41 -23.21
N SER A 48 -4.69 -6.19 -22.83
CA SER A 48 -4.89 -7.55 -23.32
C SER A 48 -5.25 -7.59 -24.82
N TYR A 49 -6.18 -6.73 -25.26
CA TYR A 49 -6.60 -6.65 -26.66
C TYR A 49 -5.65 -5.82 -27.52
N GLY A 50 -5.07 -4.75 -26.98
CA GLY A 50 -4.10 -3.90 -27.68
C GLY A 50 -2.86 -4.67 -28.12
N ASN A 51 -2.39 -5.63 -27.33
CA ASN A 51 -1.25 -6.48 -27.69
C ASN A 51 -1.51 -7.34 -28.94
N GLN A 52 -2.78 -7.65 -29.24
CA GLN A 52 -3.20 -8.44 -30.39
C GLN A 52 -3.49 -7.60 -31.63
N ALA A 53 -3.56 -6.27 -31.49
CA ALA A 53 -3.96 -5.36 -32.56
C ALA A 53 -2.80 -4.95 -33.50
N GLU A 54 -3.18 -4.32 -34.63
CA GLU A 54 -2.25 -3.72 -35.58
C GLU A 54 -1.42 -2.57 -34.95
N LYS A 55 -0.30 -2.20 -35.57
CA LYS A 55 0.69 -1.27 -35.01
C LYS A 55 0.12 0.13 -34.66
N GLU A 56 -0.79 0.64 -35.46
CA GLU A 56 -1.44 1.94 -35.22
C GLU A 56 -2.40 1.88 -34.03
N VAL A 57 -3.19 0.80 -33.95
CA VAL A 57 -4.06 0.52 -32.80
C VAL A 57 -3.22 0.39 -31.54
N LYS A 58 -2.11 -0.36 -31.57
CA LYS A 58 -1.16 -0.47 -30.45
C LYS A 58 -0.71 0.88 -29.91
N THR A 59 -0.35 1.82 -30.79
CA THR A 59 0.10 3.16 -30.37
C THR A 59 -1.02 3.94 -29.69
N PHE A 60 -2.24 3.86 -30.23
CA PHE A 60 -3.43 4.44 -29.61
C PHE A 60 -3.72 3.80 -28.25
N THR A 61 -3.64 2.48 -28.14
CA THR A 61 -3.89 1.75 -26.90
C THR A 61 -2.88 2.13 -25.82
N THR A 62 -1.58 2.19 -26.15
CA THR A 62 -0.53 2.62 -25.22
C THR A 62 -0.78 4.04 -24.67
N ASN A 63 -1.17 4.98 -25.53
CA ASN A 63 -1.46 6.35 -25.11
C ASN A 63 -2.67 6.42 -24.16
N ASN A 64 -3.72 5.64 -24.40
CA ASN A 64 -4.88 5.59 -23.52
C ASN A 64 -4.59 4.88 -22.21
N VAL A 65 -3.83 3.77 -22.22
CA VAL A 65 -3.37 3.09 -21.00
C VAL A 65 -2.55 4.04 -20.13
N HIS A 66 -1.67 4.86 -20.73
CA HIS A 66 -0.93 5.88 -19.98
C HIS A 66 -1.84 6.91 -19.30
N ARG A 67 -2.86 7.42 -20.01
CA ARG A 67 -3.85 8.35 -19.45
C ARG A 67 -4.66 7.71 -18.33
N LEU A 68 -5.12 6.49 -18.54
CA LEU A 68 -5.85 5.73 -17.54
C LEU A 68 -4.99 5.43 -16.32
N ARG A 69 -3.69 5.16 -16.49
CA ARG A 69 -2.76 5.01 -15.36
C ARG A 69 -2.68 6.26 -14.51
N ALA A 70 -2.65 7.45 -15.13
CA ALA A 70 -2.64 8.71 -14.39
C ALA A 70 -3.94 8.92 -13.59
N ILE A 71 -5.09 8.56 -14.18
CA ILE A 71 -6.40 8.59 -13.49
C ILE A 71 -6.42 7.56 -12.35
N GLY A 72 -5.99 6.34 -12.62
CA GLY A 72 -5.91 5.25 -11.63
C GLY A 72 -5.01 5.60 -10.45
N ASN A 73 -3.83 6.19 -10.70
CA ASN A 73 -2.94 6.68 -9.65
C ASN A 73 -3.62 7.72 -8.76
N ARG A 74 -4.34 8.68 -9.36
CA ARG A 74 -5.09 9.70 -8.61
C ARG A 74 -6.20 9.07 -7.78
N SER A 75 -7.06 8.24 -8.39
CA SER A 75 -8.15 7.56 -7.70
C SER A 75 -7.64 6.66 -6.57
N PHE A 76 -6.55 5.93 -6.79
CA PHE A 76 -5.91 5.13 -5.76
C PHE A 76 -5.41 6.00 -4.60
N GLY A 77 -4.71 7.10 -4.91
CA GLY A 77 -4.21 8.04 -3.91
C GLY A 77 -5.34 8.60 -3.05
N GLU A 78 -6.45 8.99 -3.68
CA GLU A 78 -7.65 9.49 -2.98
C GLU A 78 -8.30 8.42 -2.09
N VAL A 79 -8.44 7.18 -2.59
CA VAL A 79 -8.97 6.04 -1.80
C VAL A 79 -8.08 5.76 -0.59
N ALA A 80 -6.77 5.62 -0.79
CA ALA A 80 -5.82 5.36 0.28
C ALA A 80 -5.83 6.49 1.32
N GLN A 81 -5.88 7.75 0.87
CA GLN A 81 -5.95 8.90 1.76
C GLN A 81 -7.25 8.94 2.56
N HIS A 82 -8.40 8.63 1.94
CA HIS A 82 -9.68 8.51 2.63
C HIS A 82 -9.62 7.44 3.72
N PHE A 83 -9.09 6.25 3.42
CA PHE A 83 -8.93 5.20 4.40
C PHE A 83 -8.01 5.60 5.56
N VAL A 84 -6.88 6.28 5.29
CA VAL A 84 -6.01 6.82 6.35
C VAL A 84 -6.77 7.83 7.23
N ARG A 85 -7.59 8.70 6.64
CA ARG A 85 -8.43 9.66 7.40
C ARG A 85 -9.52 9.01 8.24
N MET A 86 -9.97 7.81 7.86
CA MET A 86 -10.94 7.03 8.64
C MET A 86 -10.31 6.33 9.85
N MET A 87 -8.98 6.28 9.95
CA MET A 87 -8.30 5.71 11.10
C MET A 87 -8.47 6.61 12.33
N PRO A 88 -8.77 6.05 13.51
CA PRO A 88 -8.87 6.83 14.73
C PRO A 88 -7.52 7.47 15.04
N LYS A 89 -7.50 8.67 15.63
CA LYS A 89 -6.24 9.25 16.10
C LYS A 89 -5.61 8.29 17.11
N LEU A 90 -4.37 7.91 16.86
CA LEU A 90 -3.59 7.06 17.76
C LEU A 90 -2.83 7.95 18.73
N ASP A 91 -3.06 7.79 20.02
CA ASP A 91 -2.08 8.28 20.99
C ASP A 91 -1.01 7.19 21.14
N CYS A 92 0.27 7.58 21.06
CA CYS A 92 1.37 6.63 21.09
C CYS A 92 1.36 5.86 22.41
N GLU A 93 1.09 6.53 23.54
CA GLU A 93 1.05 5.93 24.88
C GLU A 93 0.05 4.76 24.97
N MET A 94 -1.04 4.80 24.20
CA MET A 94 -2.05 3.74 24.21
C MET A 94 -1.56 2.40 23.64
N LEU A 95 -0.42 2.39 22.93
CA LEU A 95 0.23 1.15 22.48
C LEU A 95 1.16 0.53 23.54
N PHE A 96 1.45 1.27 24.62
CA PHE A 96 2.44 0.89 25.64
C PHE A 96 1.77 0.85 27.02
N PRO A 97 0.89 -0.14 27.27
CA PRO A 97 0.18 -0.21 28.55
C PRO A 97 1.12 -0.49 29.74
N GLY A 98 2.37 -0.91 29.52
CA GLY A 98 3.32 -1.23 30.58
C GLY A 98 3.10 -2.60 31.25
N ASP A 99 1.96 -3.24 30.98
CA ASP A 99 1.66 -4.62 31.36
C ASP A 99 2.15 -5.58 30.28
N SER A 100 3.47 -5.83 30.26
CA SER A 100 4.15 -6.65 29.28
C SER A 100 3.55 -8.07 29.20
N GLY A 101 2.76 -8.34 28.16
CA GLY A 101 2.22 -9.68 27.86
C GLY A 101 0.72 -9.77 27.60
N LEU A 102 -0.04 -8.67 27.72
CA LEU A 102 -1.46 -8.65 27.37
C LEU A 102 -1.70 -8.15 25.95
N GLU A 103 -2.78 -8.61 25.31
CA GLU A 103 -3.22 -8.12 24.00
C GLU A 103 -3.32 -6.58 24.00
N CYS A 104 -2.90 -5.94 22.91
CA CYS A 104 -3.06 -4.50 22.73
C CYS A 104 -4.43 -4.19 22.09
N PRO A 105 -5.45 -3.73 22.83
CA PRO A 105 -6.81 -3.61 22.29
C PRO A 105 -6.91 -2.55 21.18
N VAL A 106 -6.03 -1.56 21.23
CA VAL A 106 -5.97 -0.47 20.25
C VAL A 106 -5.56 -0.98 18.87
N VAL A 107 -4.62 -1.92 18.82
CA VAL A 107 -4.21 -2.55 17.56
C VAL A 107 -5.36 -3.36 16.97
N ASN A 108 -6.14 -4.06 17.79
CA ASN A 108 -7.32 -4.79 17.31
C ASN A 108 -8.36 -3.86 16.67
N VAL A 109 -8.60 -2.66 17.24
CA VAL A 109 -9.46 -1.65 16.62
C VAL A 109 -8.95 -1.24 15.23
N TYR A 110 -7.64 -1.06 15.10
CA TYR A 110 -7.00 -0.75 13.83
C TYR A 110 -7.17 -1.89 12.80
N LEU A 111 -6.92 -3.13 13.22
CA LEU A 111 -7.04 -4.30 12.37
C LEU A 111 -8.48 -4.55 11.90
N SER A 112 -9.48 -4.39 12.77
CA SER A 112 -10.89 -4.48 12.38
C SER A 112 -11.29 -3.40 11.36
N LYS A 113 -10.69 -2.20 11.43
CA LYS A 113 -10.89 -1.16 10.42
C LYS A 113 -10.25 -1.53 9.09
N TYR A 114 -9.04 -2.09 9.11
CA TYR A 114 -8.38 -2.59 7.89
C TYR A 114 -9.18 -3.69 7.24
N GLU A 115 -9.72 -4.63 8.00
CA GLU A 115 -10.58 -5.70 7.52
C GLU A 115 -11.84 -5.14 6.85
N ALA A 116 -12.52 -4.17 7.48
CA ALA A 116 -13.68 -3.52 6.88
C ALA A 116 -13.34 -2.80 5.55
N MET A 117 -12.19 -2.13 5.49
CA MET A 117 -11.72 -1.45 4.27
C MET A 117 -11.38 -2.45 3.15
N LEU A 118 -10.73 -3.57 3.48
CA LEU A 118 -10.47 -4.65 2.53
C LEU A 118 -11.79 -5.23 2.00
N GLY A 119 -12.76 -5.46 2.88
CA GLY A 119 -14.10 -5.90 2.48
C GLY A 119 -14.80 -4.92 1.52
N MET A 120 -14.61 -3.60 1.68
CA MET A 120 -15.12 -2.61 0.73
C MET A 120 -14.43 -2.70 -0.64
N LEU A 121 -13.12 -2.92 -0.68
CA LEU A 121 -12.37 -3.11 -1.92
C LEU A 121 -12.78 -4.41 -2.63
N GLU A 122 -12.94 -5.50 -1.89
CA GLU A 122 -13.39 -6.79 -2.39
C GLU A 122 -14.82 -6.74 -2.95
N ALA A 123 -15.72 -6.06 -2.24
CA ALA A 123 -17.11 -5.86 -2.69
C ALA A 123 -17.22 -5.10 -4.01
N GLN A 124 -16.21 -4.29 -4.35
CA GLN A 124 -16.10 -3.58 -5.63
C GLN A 124 -15.16 -4.28 -6.63
N HIS A 125 -14.77 -5.52 -6.35
CA HIS A 125 -13.89 -6.34 -7.20
C HIS A 125 -12.54 -5.68 -7.53
N VAL A 126 -11.99 -4.87 -6.61
CA VAL A 126 -10.63 -4.35 -6.74
C VAL A 126 -9.64 -5.52 -6.70
N SER A 127 -8.60 -5.49 -7.55
CA SER A 127 -7.67 -6.60 -7.66
C SER A 127 -6.85 -6.83 -6.37
N PRO A 128 -6.42 -8.06 -6.07
CA PRO A 128 -5.59 -8.35 -4.91
C PRO A 128 -4.27 -7.56 -4.86
N SER A 129 -3.61 -7.27 -6.00
CA SER A 129 -2.38 -6.44 -5.93
C SER A 129 -2.68 -5.00 -5.52
N LEU A 130 -3.80 -4.42 -5.96
CA LEU A 130 -4.19 -3.08 -5.53
C LEU A 130 -4.63 -3.07 -4.07
N GLN A 131 -5.37 -4.07 -3.61
CA GLN A 131 -5.69 -4.25 -2.19
C GLN A 131 -4.42 -4.34 -1.33
N CYS A 132 -3.39 -5.08 -1.79
CA CYS A 132 -2.09 -5.17 -1.12
C CYS A 132 -1.42 -3.80 -1.01
N GLN A 133 -1.43 -3.02 -2.09
CA GLN A 133 -0.85 -1.67 -2.12
C GLN A 133 -1.63 -0.71 -1.21
N VAL A 134 -2.94 -0.84 -1.09
CA VAL A 134 -3.72 -0.08 -0.10
C VAL A 134 -3.31 -0.47 1.32
N LEU A 135 -3.20 -1.77 1.62
CA LEU A 135 -2.76 -2.23 2.93
C LEU A 135 -1.33 -1.76 3.27
N GLN A 136 -0.43 -1.71 2.28
CA GLN A 136 0.89 -1.11 2.41
C GLN A 136 0.81 0.35 2.87
N ARG A 137 -0.07 1.15 2.26
CA ARG A 137 -0.28 2.55 2.67
C ARG A 137 -0.78 2.65 4.11
N LEU A 138 -1.69 1.78 4.51
CA LEU A 138 -2.24 1.74 5.86
C LEU A 138 -1.17 1.36 6.90
N PHE A 139 -0.39 0.31 6.65
CA PHE A 139 0.74 -0.07 7.51
C PHE A 139 1.84 0.98 7.58
N ARG A 140 2.11 1.68 6.46
CA ARG A 140 3.05 2.80 6.44
C ARG A 140 2.53 3.98 7.27
N ALA A 141 1.25 4.33 7.14
CA ALA A 141 0.64 5.41 7.91
C ALA A 141 0.70 5.10 9.41
N PHE A 142 0.31 3.87 9.80
CA PHE A 142 0.43 3.38 11.18
C PHE A 142 1.88 3.45 11.68
N THR A 143 2.82 2.89 10.92
CA THR A 143 4.25 2.92 11.27
C THR A 143 4.76 4.34 11.44
N THR A 144 4.45 5.23 10.50
CA THR A 144 4.88 6.62 10.55
C THR A 144 4.33 7.32 11.80
N HIS A 145 3.07 7.08 12.12
CA HIS A 145 2.44 7.65 13.30
C HIS A 145 3.12 7.18 14.59
N VAL A 146 3.32 5.87 14.75
CA VAL A 146 3.98 5.29 15.93
C VAL A 146 5.43 5.72 16.04
N VAL A 147 6.20 5.70 14.94
CA VAL A 147 7.60 6.15 14.94
C VAL A 147 7.70 7.61 15.33
N ASN A 148 6.89 8.49 14.73
CA ASN A 148 6.92 9.91 15.07
C ASN A 148 6.46 10.17 16.50
N GLY A 149 5.48 9.41 16.99
CA GLY A 149 5.03 9.43 18.39
C GLY A 149 6.16 9.08 19.36
N LEU A 150 6.92 8.01 19.09
CA LEU A 150 8.06 7.62 19.94
C LEU A 150 9.26 8.56 19.82
N LEU A 151 9.42 9.27 18.70
CA LEU A 151 10.47 10.28 18.51
C LEU A 151 10.16 11.59 19.24
N ASP A 152 8.92 11.78 19.73
CA ASP A 152 8.54 12.91 20.57
C ASP A 152 9.28 12.87 21.92
N ALA A 153 9.79 14.02 22.36
CA ALA A 153 10.52 14.14 23.61
C ALA A 153 9.65 13.86 24.85
N HIS A 154 8.34 14.09 24.76
CA HIS A 154 7.40 13.74 25.85
C HIS A 154 7.32 12.23 26.07
N ASN A 155 7.43 11.45 24.98
CA ASN A 155 7.32 9.99 24.98
C ASN A 155 8.66 9.26 25.17
N LYS A 156 9.74 9.98 25.51
CA LYS A 156 11.07 9.37 25.73
C LYS A 156 11.06 8.26 26.78
N HIS A 157 10.12 8.31 27.73
CA HIS A 157 9.97 7.34 28.81
C HIS A 157 9.50 5.96 28.29
N LEU A 158 8.81 5.91 27.14
CA LEU A 158 8.38 4.68 26.47
C LEU A 158 9.51 3.93 25.76
N CYS A 159 10.67 4.59 25.59
CA CYS A 159 11.81 4.01 24.91
C CYS A 159 12.67 3.22 25.89
N ASP A 160 12.17 2.12 26.44
CA ASP A 160 12.90 1.21 27.32
C ASP A 160 12.63 -0.26 26.95
N ALA A 161 13.15 -1.21 27.72
CA ALA A 161 12.95 -2.63 27.42
C ALA A 161 11.47 -3.04 27.47
N ILE A 162 10.66 -2.44 28.36
CA ILE A 162 9.23 -2.73 28.49
C ILE A 162 8.51 -2.24 27.22
N GLY A 163 8.77 -1.00 26.79
CA GLY A 163 8.22 -0.51 25.53
C GLY A 163 8.68 -1.31 24.32
N GLY A 164 9.90 -1.84 24.36
CA GLY A 164 10.38 -2.82 23.39
C GLY A 164 9.53 -4.10 23.32
N MET A 165 9.08 -4.62 24.47
CA MET A 165 8.19 -5.79 24.57
C MET A 165 6.77 -5.46 24.08
N ASP A 166 6.21 -4.34 24.51
CA ASP A 166 4.87 -3.89 24.08
C ASP A 166 4.80 -3.74 22.56
N LEU A 167 5.81 -3.11 21.95
CA LEU A 167 5.89 -3.01 20.49
C LEU A 167 6.03 -4.38 19.80
N GLN A 168 6.64 -5.35 20.48
CA GLN A 168 6.74 -6.73 20.00
C GLN A 168 5.39 -7.45 20.02
N VAL A 169 4.56 -7.20 21.06
CA VAL A 169 3.18 -7.69 21.14
C VAL A 169 2.37 -7.09 19.99
N VAL A 170 2.42 -5.76 19.80
CA VAL A 170 1.76 -5.06 18.69
C VAL A 170 2.11 -5.70 17.33
N LEU A 171 3.40 -5.90 17.07
CA LEU A 171 3.85 -6.51 15.82
C LEU A 171 3.40 -7.97 15.67
N SER A 172 3.38 -8.73 16.76
CA SER A 172 2.92 -10.12 16.76
C SER A 172 1.41 -10.23 16.53
N THR A 173 0.61 -9.31 17.08
CA THR A 173 -0.82 -9.21 16.81
C THR A 173 -1.09 -8.91 15.34
N ILE A 174 -0.36 -7.96 14.73
CA ILE A 174 -0.48 -7.66 13.30
C ILE A 174 -0.06 -8.86 12.44
N ASP A 175 1.02 -9.55 12.81
CA ASP A 175 1.49 -10.73 12.08
C ASP A 175 0.48 -11.89 12.17
N GLY A 176 -0.09 -12.14 13.36
CA GLY A 176 -1.16 -13.10 13.58
C GLY A 176 -2.38 -12.82 12.69
N TRP A 177 -2.86 -11.58 12.68
CA TRP A 177 -3.97 -11.16 11.81
C TRP A 177 -3.65 -11.38 10.32
N CYS A 178 -2.43 -11.07 9.87
CA CYS A 178 -2.01 -11.34 8.49
C CYS A 178 -2.01 -12.85 8.16
N GLN A 179 -1.58 -13.69 9.11
CA GLN A 179 -1.54 -15.14 8.94
C GLN A 179 -2.94 -15.76 8.88
N GLU A 180 -3.89 -15.25 9.66
CA GLU A 180 -5.29 -15.69 9.67
C GLU A 180 -5.99 -15.41 8.34
N HIS A 181 -5.77 -14.22 7.77
CA HIS A 181 -6.49 -13.79 6.57
C HIS A 181 -5.95 -14.38 5.28
N ALA A 182 -4.64 -14.67 5.19
CA ALA A 182 -4.12 -15.46 4.09
C ALA A 182 -2.79 -16.16 4.47
N PRO A 183 -2.86 -17.40 4.99
CA PRO A 183 -1.67 -18.12 5.42
C PRO A 183 -0.73 -18.33 4.23
N LYS A 184 0.51 -17.81 4.37
CA LYS A 184 1.58 -17.84 3.34
C LYS A 184 1.35 -16.98 2.10
N SER A 185 0.43 -16.02 2.14
CA SER A 185 0.21 -15.15 0.99
C SER A 185 1.38 -14.17 0.81
N ALA A 186 1.95 -14.18 -0.40
CA ALA A 186 2.93 -13.17 -0.82
C ALA A 186 2.35 -11.74 -0.72
N PHE A 187 1.02 -11.61 -0.73
CA PHE A 187 0.27 -10.37 -0.48
C PHE A 187 0.69 -9.71 0.84
N PHE A 188 0.59 -10.41 1.97
CA PHE A 188 0.84 -9.81 3.29
C PHE A 188 2.33 -9.65 3.55
N GLU A 189 3.18 -10.54 3.04
CA GLU A 189 4.65 -10.40 3.18
C GLU A 189 5.17 -9.11 2.54
N LYS A 190 4.57 -8.66 1.43
CA LYS A 190 4.92 -7.39 0.79
C LYS A 190 4.44 -6.20 1.65
N ALA A 191 3.26 -6.30 2.26
CA ALA A 191 2.70 -5.27 3.14
C ALA A 191 3.50 -5.11 4.43
N LYS A 192 3.86 -6.22 5.09
CA LYS A 192 4.59 -6.23 6.36
C LYS A 192 5.97 -5.56 6.30
N LYS A 193 6.56 -5.39 5.11
CA LYS A 193 7.80 -4.61 4.94
C LYS A 193 7.66 -3.17 5.42
N GLU A 194 6.46 -2.60 5.37
CA GLU A 194 6.19 -1.25 5.86
C GLU A 194 6.30 -1.16 7.39
N LEU A 195 6.20 -2.27 8.12
CA LEU A 195 6.36 -2.37 9.58
C LEU A 195 7.83 -2.55 10.02
N CYS A 196 8.78 -2.71 9.08
CA CYS A 196 10.20 -2.91 9.40
C CYS A 196 10.79 -1.84 10.34
N PRO A 197 10.48 -0.53 10.21
CA PRO A 197 10.95 0.46 11.17
C PRO A 197 10.53 0.17 12.61
N LEU A 198 9.30 -0.27 12.86
CA LEU A 198 8.84 -0.65 14.20
C LEU A 198 9.57 -1.89 14.73
N LYS A 199 9.83 -2.86 13.85
CA LYS A 199 10.64 -4.05 14.21
C LYS A 199 12.06 -3.67 14.62
N ASP A 200 12.68 -2.74 13.89
CA ASP A 200 14.00 -2.21 14.23
C ASP A 200 13.97 -1.52 15.59
N ILE A 201 12.97 -0.68 15.87
CA ILE A 201 12.78 0.00 17.17
C ILE A 201 12.64 -1.00 18.30
N SER A 202 11.73 -1.98 18.17
CA SER A 202 11.54 -3.01 19.20
C SER A 202 12.86 -3.74 19.48
N ASN A 203 13.63 -4.09 18.44
CA ASN A 203 14.92 -4.73 18.64
C ASN A 203 15.96 -3.82 19.31
N ILE A 204 16.00 -2.51 18.98
CA ILE A 204 16.88 -1.54 19.66
C ILE A 204 16.58 -1.55 21.16
N LEU A 205 15.31 -1.40 21.51
CA LEU A 205 14.84 -1.27 22.88
C LEU A 205 15.05 -2.55 23.69
N LEU A 206 14.90 -3.72 23.08
CA LEU A 206 15.07 -5.02 23.76
C LEU A 206 16.54 -5.47 23.86
N ARG A 207 17.38 -5.10 22.90
CA ARG A 207 18.76 -5.62 22.82
C ARG A 207 19.78 -4.69 23.46
N GLY A 208 19.48 -3.40 23.62
CA GLY A 208 20.44 -2.43 24.16
C GLY A 208 21.79 -2.55 23.46
N ARG A 209 22.87 -2.75 24.23
CA ARG A 209 24.25 -2.94 23.72
C ARG A 209 24.41 -4.08 22.70
N ALA A 210 23.57 -5.10 22.75
CA ALA A 210 23.63 -6.22 21.80
C ALA A 210 23.12 -5.85 20.38
N ILE A 211 22.72 -4.59 20.16
CA ILE A 211 22.26 -4.10 18.86
C ILE A 211 23.28 -4.27 17.72
N ARG A 212 24.59 -4.36 18.03
CA ARG A 212 25.66 -4.57 17.05
C ARG A 212 25.41 -5.76 16.10
N ALA A 213 24.71 -6.79 16.60
CA ALA A 213 24.42 -8.02 15.86
C ALA A 213 23.06 -7.99 15.13
N VAL A 214 22.26 -6.94 15.30
CA VAL A 214 20.91 -6.86 14.76
C VAL A 214 20.91 -6.16 13.40
N PRO A 215 20.31 -6.75 12.36
CA PRO A 215 20.10 -6.05 11.11
C PRO A 215 19.05 -4.94 11.28
N VAL A 216 19.44 -3.69 11.02
CA VAL A 216 18.55 -2.52 11.01
C VAL A 216 18.35 -2.07 9.56
N LEU A 217 17.13 -2.26 9.05
CA LEU A 217 16.82 -2.11 7.62
C LEU A 217 15.88 -0.93 7.33
N GLY A 218 14.94 -0.65 8.22
CA GLY A 218 13.87 0.33 8.08
C GLY A 218 14.19 1.73 8.60
N LEU A 219 14.99 1.86 9.65
CA LEU A 219 15.35 3.18 10.20
C LEU A 219 16.52 3.84 9.45
N ASN A 220 16.54 5.18 9.37
CA ASN A 220 17.74 5.92 8.98
C ASN A 220 18.69 6.11 10.17
N TYR A 221 19.92 6.58 9.92
CA TYR A 221 20.93 6.70 10.98
C TYR A 221 20.56 7.75 12.05
N ALA A 222 19.94 8.86 11.66
CA ALA A 222 19.53 9.91 12.59
C ALA A 222 18.42 9.43 13.53
N GLN A 223 17.47 8.64 13.02
CA GLN A 223 16.42 7.98 13.80
C GLN A 223 17.03 6.96 14.77
N LEU A 224 17.95 6.12 14.28
CA LEU A 224 18.65 5.14 15.10
C LEU A 224 19.39 5.80 16.28
N GLU A 225 20.13 6.88 16.02
CA GLU A 225 20.79 7.65 17.08
C GLU A 225 19.79 8.27 18.06
N ARG A 226 18.65 8.76 17.57
CA ARG A 226 17.62 9.34 18.43
C ARG A 226 17.02 8.31 19.39
N PHE A 227 16.65 7.13 18.89
CA PHE A 227 16.13 6.05 19.71
C PHE A 227 17.15 5.52 20.72
N ALA A 228 18.40 5.37 20.31
CA ALA A 228 19.47 4.96 21.23
C ALA A 228 19.69 6.00 22.35
N ASN A 229 19.61 7.29 22.03
CA ASN A 229 19.70 8.35 23.05
C ASN A 229 18.51 8.34 24.00
N PHE A 230 17.29 8.10 23.52
CA PHE A 230 16.11 7.97 24.38
C PHE A 230 16.22 6.75 25.29
N TYR A 231 16.61 5.59 24.75
CA TYR A 231 16.89 4.38 25.52
C TYR A 231 17.91 4.60 26.62
N ASN A 232 19.03 5.25 26.31
CA ASN A 232 20.11 5.52 27.27
C ASN A 232 19.69 6.39 28.47
N ASN A 233 18.60 7.13 28.37
CA ASN A 233 18.05 7.92 29.47
C ASN A 233 17.26 7.06 30.47
N ASN A 234 16.79 5.89 30.05
CA ASN A 234 15.94 5.01 30.86
C ASN A 234 16.70 3.80 31.43
N VAL A 235 17.96 3.61 31.05
CA VAL A 235 18.78 2.47 31.49
C VAL A 235 20.02 2.90 32.26
N LYS A 236 20.57 1.94 33.01
CA LYS A 236 21.81 2.15 33.77
C LYS A 236 23.00 2.34 32.81
N PRO A 237 24.06 3.06 33.22
CA PRO A 237 25.22 3.33 32.36
C PRO A 237 25.82 2.09 31.69
N GLU A 238 25.86 0.96 32.41
CA GLU A 238 26.34 -0.35 31.97
C GLU A 238 25.48 -1.03 30.90
N ASP A 239 24.27 -0.54 30.63
CA ASP A 239 23.37 -1.07 29.60
C ASP A 239 23.21 -0.10 28.42
N ARG A 240 23.80 1.10 28.51
CA ARG A 240 23.71 2.13 27.48
C ARG A 240 24.32 1.68 26.16
N ILE A 241 23.65 1.99 25.06
CA ILE A 241 24.12 1.83 23.70
C ILE A 241 25.20 2.87 23.43
N GLU A 242 26.40 2.43 23.10
CA GLU A 242 27.54 3.29 22.79
C GLU A 242 27.52 3.75 21.33
N ARG A 243 28.19 4.87 21.05
CA ARG A 243 28.31 5.37 19.67
C ARG A 243 29.00 4.38 18.74
N ASP A 244 29.96 3.60 19.25
CA ASP A 244 30.64 2.58 18.46
C ASP A 244 29.71 1.41 18.12
N ASP A 245 28.71 1.11 18.96
CA ASP A 245 27.66 0.14 18.64
C ASP A 245 26.89 0.57 17.39
N LEU A 246 26.46 1.84 17.37
CA LEU A 246 25.71 2.43 16.26
C LEU A 246 26.55 2.54 14.98
N ARG A 247 27.85 2.83 15.11
CA ARG A 247 28.78 2.83 13.97
C ARG A 247 28.90 1.43 13.36
N GLN A 248 28.95 0.38 14.19
CA GLN A 248 29.00 -1.00 13.69
C GLN A 248 27.72 -1.36 12.93
N VAL A 249 26.54 -1.00 13.45
CA VAL A 249 25.25 -1.17 12.75
C VAL A 249 25.28 -0.47 11.39
N ARG A 250 25.85 0.74 11.32
CA ARG A 250 26.00 1.48 10.06
C ARG A 250 26.96 0.81 9.08
N MET A 251 28.08 0.27 9.55
CA MET A 251 29.04 -0.46 8.71
C MET A 251 28.43 -1.73 8.12
N ASN A 252 27.72 -2.51 8.94
CA ASN A 252 27.00 -3.72 8.51
C ASN A 252 25.92 -3.44 7.45
N ARG A 253 25.42 -2.20 7.37
CA ARG A 253 24.44 -1.78 6.34
C ARG A 253 25.08 -1.39 5.02
N LYS A 254 26.28 -0.80 5.04
CA LYS A 254 27.01 -0.38 3.83
C LYS A 254 27.44 -1.56 2.95
N SER A 255 27.70 -2.72 3.55
CA SER A 255 28.06 -3.94 2.81
C SER A 255 26.91 -4.55 2.01
N THR A 256 25.66 -4.14 2.23
CA THR A 256 24.48 -4.94 1.87
C THR A 256 23.65 -4.37 0.70
N LYS A 257 23.86 -3.12 0.26
CA LYS A 257 23.43 -2.53 -1.04
C LYS A 257 23.70 -1.01 -1.04
N MET A 258 24.04 -0.43 -2.20
CA MET A 258 24.26 1.01 -2.39
C MET A 258 23.09 1.84 -1.83
N LEU A 259 23.34 2.55 -0.74
CA LEU A 259 22.36 3.41 -0.07
C LEU A 259 22.27 4.75 -0.81
N ARG A 260 21.04 5.11 -1.22
CA ARG A 260 20.62 6.51 -1.37
C ARG A 260 21.13 7.28 -0.15
N THR A 261 21.82 8.40 -0.38
CA THR A 261 22.19 9.38 0.66
C THR A 261 21.02 9.57 1.60
N GLY A 262 21.10 8.98 2.79
CA GLY A 262 20.00 8.93 3.74
C GLY A 262 19.55 10.35 4.05
N SER A 263 18.24 10.60 3.98
CA SER A 263 17.71 11.89 4.40
C SER A 263 18.11 12.15 5.85
N GLN A 264 18.57 13.36 6.15
CA GLN A 264 18.91 13.77 7.51
C GLN A 264 17.66 14.01 8.38
N HIS A 265 16.47 13.75 7.86
CA HIS A 265 15.22 13.99 8.55
C HIS A 265 14.96 12.90 9.60
N ILE A 266 14.74 13.32 10.85
CA ILE A 266 14.43 12.43 11.97
C ILE A 266 12.97 11.96 11.88
N SER A 267 12.03 12.84 11.53
CA SER A 267 10.62 12.47 11.35
C SER A 267 10.40 11.65 10.07
N MET A 268 9.56 10.61 10.16
CA MET A 268 9.01 9.94 8.98
C MET A 268 7.96 10.83 8.33
N LYS A 269 8.04 10.98 7.01
CA LYS A 269 7.00 11.70 6.25
C LYS A 269 5.80 10.75 6.05
N PRO A 270 4.57 11.21 6.33
CA PRO A 270 3.38 10.38 6.26
C PRO A 270 3.10 9.84 4.86
N ASP A 271 3.54 10.55 3.80
CA ASP A 271 3.39 10.06 2.44
C ASP A 271 4.50 10.58 1.52
N VAL A 272 5.01 9.66 0.70
CA VAL A 272 5.46 9.98 -0.65
C VAL A 272 4.39 9.37 -1.56
N GLU A 273 3.90 10.13 -2.54
CA GLU A 273 3.02 9.60 -3.59
C GLU A 273 3.81 8.60 -4.45
N ASP A 274 4.10 7.42 -3.90
CA ASP A 274 4.69 6.32 -4.66
C ASP A 274 3.72 5.95 -5.78
N GLU A 275 4.22 5.88 -7.01
CA GLU A 275 3.45 5.41 -8.17
C GLU A 275 2.91 4.01 -7.90
N VAL A 276 1.65 3.80 -8.24
CA VAL A 276 0.97 2.52 -8.06
C VAL A 276 1.41 1.57 -9.18
N ASP A 277 1.78 0.35 -8.79
CA ASP A 277 2.12 -0.71 -9.74
C ASP A 277 0.85 -1.41 -10.21
N PHE A 278 0.28 -0.89 -11.31
CA PHE A 278 -0.84 -1.54 -12.01
C PHE A 278 -0.38 -2.73 -12.87
N GLU A 279 0.91 -2.82 -13.23
CA GLU A 279 1.46 -3.86 -14.10
C GLU A 279 1.52 -5.22 -13.43
N ALA A 280 1.54 -5.25 -12.09
CA ALA A 280 1.50 -6.48 -11.31
C ALA A 280 0.33 -7.39 -11.68
N ASP A 281 -0.80 -6.84 -12.16
CA ASP A 281 -2.02 -7.60 -12.50
C ASP A 281 -2.34 -7.62 -14.00
N LEU A 282 -1.74 -6.73 -14.79
CA LEU A 282 -2.00 -6.63 -16.23
C LEU A 282 -1.60 -7.93 -16.94
N GLY A 283 -2.56 -8.51 -17.68
CA GLY A 283 -2.41 -9.78 -18.41
C GLY A 283 -2.51 -11.06 -17.55
N LYS A 284 -2.63 -10.97 -16.21
CA LYS A 284 -2.73 -12.16 -15.33
C LYS A 284 -4.15 -12.58 -15.00
N ILE A 285 -5.10 -11.65 -15.09
CA ILE A 285 -6.51 -11.95 -14.87
C ILE A 285 -7.10 -12.52 -16.16
N ALA A 286 -7.54 -13.77 -16.13
CA ALA A 286 -8.29 -14.34 -17.25
C ALA A 286 -9.57 -13.52 -17.44
N LEU A 287 -9.82 -13.00 -18.65
CA LEU A 287 -11.01 -12.19 -18.91
C LEU A 287 -12.32 -12.95 -18.59
N SER A 288 -12.29 -14.27 -18.71
CA SER A 288 -13.39 -15.17 -18.33
C SER A 288 -13.68 -15.22 -16.84
N SER A 289 -12.73 -14.85 -15.97
CA SER A 289 -12.90 -14.86 -14.51
C SER A 289 -13.32 -13.51 -13.94
N ILE A 290 -13.50 -12.49 -14.78
CA ILE A 290 -13.94 -11.17 -14.35
C ILE A 290 -15.47 -11.16 -14.30
N PRO A 291 -16.10 -11.08 -13.10
CA PRO A 291 -17.54 -10.91 -13.02
C PRO A 291 -17.90 -9.54 -13.60
N ILE A 292 -18.46 -9.55 -14.80
CA ILE A 292 -19.04 -8.37 -15.44
C ILE A 292 -20.33 -8.01 -14.69
N PRO A 293 -20.41 -6.85 -14.00
CA PRO A 293 -21.64 -6.45 -13.33
C PRO A 293 -22.76 -6.27 -14.36
N THR A 294 -23.92 -6.88 -14.12
CA THR A 294 -25.11 -6.81 -15.01
C THR A 294 -25.66 -5.40 -15.20
N ARG A 295 -25.20 -4.42 -14.42
CA ARG A 295 -25.73 -3.03 -14.42
C ARG A 295 -24.96 -2.04 -15.29
N ILE A 296 -23.84 -2.43 -15.90
CA ILE A 296 -23.08 -1.55 -16.79
C ILE A 296 -23.67 -1.63 -18.20
N LYS A 297 -24.48 -0.64 -18.60
CA LYS A 297 -25.03 -0.51 -19.97
C LYS A 297 -23.94 -0.52 -21.06
N MET A 298 -22.72 -0.11 -20.73
CA MET A 298 -21.55 -0.18 -21.62
C MET A 298 -21.13 -1.62 -21.93
N ILE A 299 -21.35 -2.56 -20.98
CA ILE A 299 -21.02 -3.98 -21.18
C ILE A 299 -22.18 -4.74 -21.83
N GLU A 300 -23.44 -4.30 -21.67
CA GLU A 300 -24.50 -4.72 -22.60
C GLU A 300 -24.18 -4.27 -24.03
N GLY A 301 -23.59 -3.08 -24.22
CA GLY A 301 -23.05 -2.63 -25.50
C GLY A 301 -21.93 -3.54 -26.04
N LEU A 302 -20.97 -3.93 -25.20
CA LEU A 302 -19.90 -4.87 -25.58
C LEU A 302 -20.41 -6.31 -25.80
N ARG A 303 -21.38 -6.79 -25.00
CA ARG A 303 -22.07 -8.09 -25.20
C ARG A 303 -22.91 -8.11 -26.47
N PHE A 304 -23.54 -7.00 -26.80
CA PHE A 304 -24.27 -6.83 -28.05
C PHE A 304 -23.31 -6.94 -29.24
N LEU A 305 -22.19 -6.21 -29.21
CA LEU A 305 -21.13 -6.28 -30.22
C LEU A 305 -20.48 -7.67 -30.32
N ALA A 306 -20.35 -8.39 -29.21
CA ALA A 306 -19.80 -9.76 -29.18
C ALA A 306 -20.77 -10.85 -29.68
N ARG A 307 -22.08 -10.64 -29.57
CA ARG A 307 -23.10 -11.60 -30.02
C ARG A 307 -23.37 -11.53 -31.51
N GLU A 308 -23.15 -10.37 -32.14
CA GLU A 308 -23.35 -10.19 -33.58
C GLU A 308 -22.17 -10.64 -34.45
N ASP A 309 -21.01 -11.01 -33.87
CA ASP A 309 -19.85 -11.52 -34.61
C ASP A 309 -19.19 -12.76 -33.94
N PRO A 310 -19.61 -13.99 -34.31
CA PRO A 310 -19.07 -15.23 -33.74
C PRO A 310 -17.61 -15.54 -34.12
N ASP A 311 -17.01 -14.80 -35.07
CA ASP A 311 -15.63 -15.03 -35.54
C ASP A 311 -14.56 -14.24 -34.76
N HIS A 312 -14.94 -13.45 -33.74
CA HIS A 312 -14.05 -12.67 -32.86
C HIS A 312 -13.06 -11.70 -33.56
N SER A 313 -13.11 -11.57 -34.89
CA SER A 313 -12.13 -10.85 -35.70
C SER A 313 -12.33 -9.32 -35.71
N LYS A 314 -13.43 -8.80 -35.14
CA LYS A 314 -13.79 -7.38 -35.18
C LYS A 314 -14.19 -6.76 -33.86
N LEU A 315 -13.99 -7.46 -32.74
CA LEU A 315 -14.03 -6.84 -31.43
C LEU A 315 -12.73 -6.05 -31.23
N ILE A 316 -12.68 -4.90 -31.87
CA ILE A 316 -11.73 -3.85 -31.54
C ILE A 316 -12.41 -2.99 -30.48
N LEU A 317 -11.91 -3.13 -29.25
CA LEU A 317 -12.12 -2.21 -28.13
C LEU A 317 -11.33 -0.91 -28.33
#